data_AF-X1JPH0-F1
#
_entry.id   AF-X1JPH0-F1
#
_cell.length_a   1.000
_cell.length_b   1.000
_cell.length_c   1.000
_cell.angle_alpha   90.00
_cell.angle_beta   90.00
_cell.angle_gamma   90.00
#
_symmetry.space_group_name_H-M   'P 1'
#
loop_
_entity.id
_entity.type
_entity.pdbx_description
1 polymer ?
#
loop_
_entity_poly.entity_id
_entity_poly.type
_entity_poly.pdbx_seq_one_letter_code
_entity_poly.pdbx_strand_id
1 'polypeptide(L)'
;PRTDIKDLLNVFRLKKDGGILSRKGVVDFAIGDLSPGVFLVYTTENKMIRADLEYLMLGSGPYYLLYRPYHLISIETPLSIARAYFYGEPTIVPDCGLISEVITVAKKDLKAGDAIDGIGRYTVYGLIEEYSKAKQEGLMPIGLSQGCVLKNDMEKDQPIKYNDVSLARDSLLLKLRKSQDKLDKTF
;
A
#
# COMPACT_ATOMS: atom_id res chain seq x y z
N PRO A 1 -9.60 -0.14 -9.61
CA PRO A 1 -10.63 -0.06 -10.68
C PRO A 1 -10.68 -1.38 -11.50
N ARG A 2 -11.78 -1.70 -12.20
CA ARG A 2 -11.78 -2.79 -13.22
C ARG A 2 -11.09 -2.29 -14.48
N THR A 3 -9.96 -2.89 -14.84
CA THR A 3 -9.07 -2.38 -15.91
C THR A 3 -8.11 -3.47 -16.36
N ASP A 4 -8.01 -3.66 -17.66
CA ASP A 4 -7.05 -4.57 -18.30
C ASP A 4 -5.78 -3.81 -18.73
N ILE A 5 -4.70 -4.53 -19.06
CA ILE A 5 -3.38 -3.98 -19.41
C ILE A 5 -3.48 -2.91 -20.50
N LYS A 6 -4.27 -3.17 -21.54
CA LYS A 6 -4.48 -2.26 -22.68
C LYS A 6 -5.11 -0.92 -22.28
N ASP A 7 -5.85 -0.89 -21.17
CA ASP A 7 -6.63 0.26 -20.71
C ASP A 7 -5.94 1.02 -19.57
N LEU A 8 -4.83 0.49 -19.03
CA LEU A 8 -4.10 1.11 -17.91
C LEU A 8 -3.75 2.56 -18.15
N LEU A 9 -3.26 2.89 -19.35
CA LEU A 9 -2.89 4.26 -19.70
C LEU A 9 -4.10 5.19 -19.70
N ASN A 10 -5.29 4.72 -20.07
CA ASN A 10 -6.50 5.53 -20.14
C ASN A 10 -7.11 5.74 -18.75
N VAL A 11 -7.02 4.73 -17.88
CA VAL A 11 -7.59 4.78 -16.53
C VAL A 11 -6.65 5.52 -15.57
N PHE A 12 -5.39 5.12 -15.47
CA PHE A 12 -4.42 5.63 -14.50
C PHE A 12 -3.71 6.90 -14.99
N ARG A 13 -4.48 7.90 -15.37
CA ARG A 13 -4.03 9.27 -15.64
C ARG A 13 -4.83 10.28 -14.83
N LEU A 14 -4.43 11.55 -14.89
CA LEU A 14 -5.12 12.60 -14.15
C LEU A 14 -6.56 12.78 -14.65
N LYS A 15 -7.48 13.15 -13.75
CA LYS A 15 -8.88 13.46 -14.08
C LYS A 15 -9.02 14.52 -15.18
N LYS A 16 -8.15 15.54 -15.17
CA LYS A 16 -8.11 16.57 -16.22
C LYS A 16 -7.80 16.02 -17.63
N ASP A 17 -7.18 14.84 -17.69
CA ASP A 17 -6.80 14.15 -18.93
C ASP A 17 -7.71 12.95 -19.20
N GLY A 18 -8.85 12.84 -18.49
CA GLY A 18 -9.87 11.79 -18.67
C GLY A 18 -9.69 10.51 -17.83
N GLY A 19 -8.72 10.47 -16.92
CA GLY A 19 -8.49 9.32 -16.03
C GLY A 19 -9.15 9.45 -14.65
N ILE A 20 -8.72 8.60 -13.71
CA ILE A 20 -9.33 8.55 -12.36
C ILE A 20 -8.51 9.30 -11.28
N LEU A 21 -7.25 9.62 -11.54
CA LEU A 21 -6.33 10.11 -10.52
C LEU A 21 -6.53 11.60 -10.26
N SER A 22 -6.64 12.00 -8.99
CA SER A 22 -6.68 13.42 -8.61
C SER A 22 -5.29 14.08 -8.64
N ARG A 23 -4.23 13.29 -8.46
CA ARG A 23 -2.83 13.75 -8.41
C ARG A 23 -1.86 12.72 -8.97
N LYS A 24 -0.62 13.14 -9.24
CA LYS A 24 0.52 12.26 -9.54
C LYS A 24 1.09 11.65 -8.23
N GLY A 25 1.89 10.59 -8.36
CA GLY A 25 2.56 9.95 -7.21
C GLY A 25 1.59 9.16 -6.33
N VAL A 26 0.77 8.31 -6.96
CA VAL A 26 -0.25 7.48 -6.31
C VAL A 26 0.10 6.02 -6.49
N VAL A 27 -0.16 5.21 -5.47
CA VAL A 27 -0.15 3.74 -5.54
C VAL A 27 -1.60 3.28 -5.58
N ASP A 28 -1.93 2.42 -6.55
CA ASP A 28 -3.28 1.89 -6.75
C ASP A 28 -3.18 0.51 -7.42
N PHE A 29 -4.30 -0.19 -7.56
CA PHE A 29 -4.38 -1.53 -8.13
C PHE A 29 -5.49 -1.65 -9.18
N ALA A 30 -5.31 -2.60 -10.10
CA ALA A 30 -6.30 -2.94 -11.13
C ALA A 30 -6.91 -4.32 -10.85
N ILE A 31 -8.18 -4.48 -11.24
CA ILE A 31 -8.88 -5.76 -11.26
C ILE A 31 -9.12 -6.12 -12.73
N GLY A 32 -8.30 -7.01 -13.28
CA GLY A 32 -8.30 -7.36 -14.71
C GLY A 32 -7.20 -8.36 -15.05
N ASP A 33 -6.79 -8.41 -16.32
CA ASP A 33 -5.80 -9.35 -16.88
C ASP A 33 -4.32 -9.08 -16.51
N LEU A 34 -4.07 -8.32 -15.45
CA LEU A 34 -2.72 -7.87 -15.06
C LEU A 34 -1.89 -8.94 -14.33
N SER A 35 -2.56 -9.87 -13.65
CA SER A 35 -1.92 -10.82 -12.74
C SER A 35 -1.36 -12.05 -13.50
N PRO A 36 -0.12 -12.48 -13.24
CA PRO A 36 0.85 -11.94 -12.26
C PRO A 36 1.65 -10.76 -12.84
N GLY A 37 1.77 -9.64 -12.12
CA GLY A 37 2.61 -8.56 -12.61
C GLY A 37 2.51 -7.26 -11.83
N VAL A 38 3.38 -6.31 -12.19
CA VAL A 38 3.41 -4.95 -11.65
C VAL A 38 3.57 -3.96 -12.81
N PHE A 39 3.02 -2.76 -12.64
CA PHE A 39 3.08 -1.71 -13.65
C PHE A 39 3.45 -0.36 -13.05
N LEU A 40 3.96 0.53 -13.91
CA LEU A 40 4.18 1.94 -13.65
C LEU A 40 3.64 2.74 -14.83
N VAL A 41 2.68 3.63 -14.56
CA VAL A 41 2.32 4.69 -15.50
C VAL A 41 3.15 5.93 -15.17
N TYR A 42 3.93 6.40 -16.14
CA TYR A 42 4.80 7.56 -15.97
C TYR A 42 4.57 8.60 -17.07
N THR A 43 5.13 9.78 -16.87
CA THR A 43 5.10 10.88 -17.84
C THR A 43 6.43 11.62 -17.84
N THR A 44 6.71 12.35 -18.92
CA THR A 44 7.90 13.20 -19.07
C THR A 44 7.50 14.47 -19.81
N GLU A 45 8.07 15.62 -19.46
CA GLU A 45 7.87 16.89 -20.19
C GLU A 45 8.94 17.11 -21.27
N ASN A 46 9.95 16.24 -21.36
CA ASN A 46 11.02 16.37 -22.34
C ASN A 46 10.52 15.96 -23.73
N LYS A 47 10.43 16.94 -24.64
CA LYS A 47 9.91 16.77 -26.02
C LYS A 47 10.72 15.76 -26.84
N MET A 48 12.04 15.71 -26.65
CA MET A 48 12.90 14.76 -27.37
C MET A 48 12.58 13.33 -26.93
N ILE A 49 12.50 13.09 -25.61
CA ILE A 49 12.12 11.78 -25.06
C ILE A 49 10.73 11.37 -25.55
N ARG A 50 9.76 12.30 -25.62
CA ARG A 50 8.42 11.97 -26.16
C ARG A 50 8.48 11.52 -27.62
N ALA A 51 9.24 12.23 -28.46
CA ALA A 51 9.42 11.88 -29.86
C ALA A 51 10.10 10.50 -30.02
N ASP A 52 11.10 10.21 -29.19
CA ASP A 52 11.78 8.91 -29.18
C ASP A 52 10.84 7.78 -28.74
N LEU A 53 10.04 7.99 -27.69
CA LEU A 53 9.07 6.99 -27.20
C LEU A 53 7.97 6.72 -28.25
N GLU A 54 7.51 7.75 -28.96
CA GLU A 54 6.56 7.59 -30.05
C GLU A 54 7.18 6.82 -31.23
N TYR A 55 8.40 7.18 -31.63
CA TYR A 55 9.17 6.45 -32.64
C TYR A 55 9.38 4.97 -32.28
N LEU A 56 9.60 4.68 -30.98
CA LEU A 56 9.73 3.33 -30.44
C LEU A 56 8.39 2.62 -30.18
N MET A 57 7.27 3.17 -30.68
CA MET A 57 5.93 2.56 -30.61
C MET A 57 5.38 2.41 -29.18
N LEU A 58 5.84 3.24 -28.23
CA LEU A 58 5.33 3.26 -26.84
C LEU A 58 4.13 4.21 -26.65
N GLY A 59 3.65 4.82 -27.74
CA GLY A 59 2.51 5.74 -27.77
C GLY A 59 2.93 7.21 -27.92
N SER A 60 1.97 8.06 -28.29
CA SER A 60 2.19 9.50 -28.48
C SER A 60 2.26 10.30 -27.16
N GLY A 61 2.08 9.63 -26.02
CA GLY A 61 2.15 10.22 -24.69
C GLY A 61 0.89 11.03 -24.29
N PRO A 62 0.98 11.86 -23.24
CA PRO A 62 2.15 12.04 -22.38
C PRO A 62 2.30 10.92 -21.33
N TYR A 63 1.40 9.94 -21.31
CA TYR A 63 1.42 8.81 -20.38
C TYR A 63 1.98 7.56 -21.07
N TYR A 64 2.88 6.87 -20.37
CA TYR A 64 3.60 5.69 -20.88
C TYR A 64 3.59 4.57 -19.84
N LEU A 65 3.68 3.33 -20.30
CA LEU A 65 3.55 2.14 -19.46
C LEU A 65 4.87 1.38 -19.39
N LEU A 66 5.35 1.13 -18.17
CA LEU A 66 6.28 0.03 -17.90
C LEU A 66 5.48 -1.09 -17.24
N TYR A 67 5.58 -2.29 -17.76
CA TYR A 67 4.87 -3.46 -17.25
C TYR A 67 5.83 -4.65 -17.15
N ARG A 68 5.84 -5.30 -15.99
CA ARG A 68 6.55 -6.55 -15.76
C ARG A 68 5.52 -7.67 -15.54
N PRO A 69 5.32 -8.57 -16.52
CA PRO A 69 4.25 -9.58 -16.51
C PRO A 69 4.57 -10.81 -15.65
N TYR A 70 5.34 -10.64 -14.58
CA TYR A 70 5.67 -11.71 -13.64
C TYR A 70 6.26 -11.16 -12.35
N HIS A 71 6.14 -11.98 -11.29
CA HIS A 71 6.95 -11.94 -10.09
C HIS A 71 7.03 -13.37 -9.55
N LEU A 72 8.23 -13.88 -9.26
CA LEU A 72 8.43 -15.28 -8.90
C LEU A 72 8.50 -15.52 -7.38
N ILE A 73 8.00 -14.56 -6.59
CA ILE A 73 7.85 -14.62 -5.14
C ILE A 73 9.15 -15.09 -4.46
N SER A 74 9.16 -16.27 -3.86
CA SER A 74 10.29 -16.82 -3.11
C SER A 74 11.48 -17.16 -4.01
N ILE A 75 11.24 -17.44 -5.30
CA ILE A 75 12.29 -17.76 -6.28
C ILE A 75 13.20 -16.55 -6.54
N GLU A 76 12.69 -15.32 -6.43
CA GLU A 76 13.51 -14.09 -6.58
C GLU A 76 14.23 -13.71 -5.27
N THR A 77 13.87 -14.30 -4.13
CA THR A 77 14.46 -13.94 -2.83
C THR A 77 15.98 -14.16 -2.75
N PRO A 78 16.57 -15.23 -3.31
CA PRO A 78 18.03 -15.40 -3.36
C PRO A 78 18.79 -14.26 -4.05
N LEU A 79 18.17 -13.54 -4.99
CA LEU A 79 18.79 -12.38 -5.64
C LEU A 79 19.01 -11.24 -4.64
N SER A 80 18.05 -11.01 -3.74
CA SER A 80 18.19 -10.04 -2.65
C SER A 80 19.31 -10.41 -1.69
N ILE A 81 19.45 -11.71 -1.37
CA ILE A 81 20.54 -12.21 -0.51
C ILE A 81 21.90 -12.00 -1.19
N ALA A 82 22.02 -12.37 -2.46
CA ALA A 82 23.26 -12.19 -3.22
C ALA A 82 23.64 -10.71 -3.33
N ARG A 83 22.68 -9.81 -3.59
CA ARG A 83 22.92 -8.36 -3.63
C ARG A 83 23.40 -7.81 -2.29
N ALA A 84 22.75 -8.20 -1.20
CA ALA A 84 23.15 -7.77 0.15
C ALA A 84 24.55 -8.29 0.52
N TYR A 85 24.87 -9.54 0.18
CA TYR A 85 26.16 -10.15 0.53
C TYR A 85 27.33 -9.64 -0.33
N PHE A 86 27.19 -9.64 -1.66
CA PHE A 86 28.29 -9.29 -2.57
C PHE A 86 28.45 -7.78 -2.75
N TYR A 87 27.35 -7.01 -2.69
CA TYR A 87 27.37 -5.58 -3.02
C TYR A 87 26.99 -4.68 -1.83
N GLY A 88 26.51 -5.23 -0.71
CA GLY A 88 26.01 -4.42 0.40
C GLY A 88 24.74 -3.64 0.04
N GLU A 89 24.02 -4.07 -0.99
CA GLU A 89 22.87 -3.34 -1.54
C GLU A 89 21.53 -3.94 -1.09
N PRO A 90 20.59 -3.12 -0.61
CA PRO A 90 19.23 -3.57 -0.36
C PRO A 90 18.42 -3.67 -1.67
N THR A 91 17.42 -4.55 -1.68
CA THR A 91 16.45 -4.61 -2.79
C THR A 91 15.33 -3.58 -2.63
N ILE A 92 14.87 -3.35 -1.39
CA ILE A 92 13.85 -2.35 -1.04
C ILE A 92 14.06 -1.89 0.41
N VAL A 93 13.89 -0.59 0.67
CA VAL A 93 14.03 0.02 2.01
C VAL A 93 12.96 1.08 2.20
N PRO A 94 12.31 1.17 3.37
CA PRO A 94 11.41 2.28 3.70
C PRO A 94 12.25 3.52 4.10
N ASP A 95 12.79 4.25 3.12
CA ASP A 95 13.72 5.36 3.37
C ASP A 95 13.02 6.73 3.54
N CYS A 96 11.80 6.89 3.01
CA CYS A 96 11.07 8.17 3.01
C CYS A 96 10.13 8.37 4.21
N GLY A 97 10.41 7.73 5.36
CA GLY A 97 9.55 7.79 6.53
C GLY A 97 8.18 7.12 6.32
N LEU A 98 7.22 7.44 7.20
CA LEU A 98 5.86 6.88 7.16
C LEU A 98 4.95 7.78 6.33
N ILE A 99 4.66 7.34 5.09
CA ILE A 99 3.77 8.05 4.15
C ILE A 99 2.34 7.48 4.19
N SER A 100 2.23 6.16 4.39
CA SER A 100 0.95 5.45 4.48
C SER A 100 0.92 4.52 5.69
N GLU A 101 -0.29 4.22 6.16
CA GLU A 101 -0.57 3.22 7.18
C GLU A 101 -1.54 2.17 6.62
N VAL A 102 -1.39 0.91 7.06
CA VAL A 102 -2.43 -0.11 6.81
C VAL A 102 -3.32 -0.18 8.03
N ILE A 103 -4.49 0.47 7.97
CA ILE A 103 -5.42 0.60 9.08
C ILE A 103 -6.27 -0.66 9.26
N THR A 104 -6.76 -0.87 10.48
CA THR A 104 -7.65 -1.97 10.83
C THR A 104 -9.11 -1.58 10.58
N VAL A 105 -9.85 -2.41 9.84
CA VAL A 105 -11.27 -2.19 9.57
C VAL A 105 -12.08 -3.44 9.95
N ALA A 106 -13.22 -3.25 10.60
CA ALA A 106 -14.12 -4.34 10.97
C ALA A 106 -14.71 -5.01 9.72
N LYS A 107 -14.59 -6.34 9.62
CA LYS A 107 -15.11 -7.13 8.49
C LYS A 107 -16.59 -7.48 8.63
N LYS A 108 -17.09 -7.43 9.87
CA LYS A 108 -18.46 -7.71 10.30
C LYS A 108 -18.75 -6.84 11.52
N ASP A 109 -20.00 -6.84 11.96
CA ASP A 109 -20.34 -6.24 13.25
C ASP A 109 -19.61 -7.00 14.37
N LEU A 110 -18.98 -6.24 15.26
CA LEU A 110 -18.23 -6.71 16.43
C LEU A 110 -18.82 -6.09 17.69
N LYS A 111 -18.83 -6.85 18.77
CA LYS A 111 -19.34 -6.41 20.07
C LYS A 111 -18.20 -6.10 21.03
N ALA A 112 -18.46 -5.20 21.99
CA ALA A 112 -17.57 -5.02 23.12
C ALA A 112 -17.27 -6.36 23.79
N GLY A 113 -15.99 -6.64 24.05
CA GLY A 113 -15.50 -7.91 24.56
C GLY A 113 -15.05 -8.91 23.49
N ASP A 114 -15.39 -8.71 22.20
CA ASP A 114 -14.88 -9.56 21.13
C ASP A 114 -13.36 -9.41 20.97
N ALA A 115 -12.68 -10.51 20.66
CA ALA A 115 -11.26 -10.51 20.34
C ALA A 115 -11.04 -10.52 18.82
N ILE A 116 -10.11 -9.68 18.35
CA ILE A 116 -9.67 -9.68 16.96
C ILE A 116 -8.85 -10.95 16.68
N ASP A 117 -9.32 -11.78 15.74
CA ASP A 117 -8.75 -13.10 15.44
C ASP A 117 -7.47 -13.05 14.57
N GLY A 118 -7.24 -11.92 13.89
CA GLY A 118 -6.00 -11.64 13.14
C GLY A 118 -6.21 -11.49 11.63
N ILE A 119 -5.11 -11.17 10.94
CA ILE A 119 -5.11 -10.90 9.49
C ILE A 119 -5.48 -12.16 8.72
N GLY A 120 -6.33 -12.00 7.69
CA GLY A 120 -6.79 -13.11 6.85
C GLY A 120 -7.91 -13.97 7.45
N ARG A 121 -8.42 -13.60 8.64
CA ARG A 121 -9.51 -14.32 9.31
C ARG A 121 -10.85 -13.59 9.21
N TYR A 122 -11.70 -13.65 10.23
CA TYR A 122 -13.12 -13.26 10.14
C TYR A 122 -13.45 -11.90 10.73
N THR A 123 -12.62 -11.35 11.62
CA THR A 123 -12.97 -10.11 12.35
C THR A 123 -12.60 -8.84 11.62
N VAL A 124 -11.45 -8.81 10.93
CA VAL A 124 -10.90 -7.57 10.35
C VAL A 124 -10.32 -7.76 8.95
N TYR A 125 -10.18 -6.66 8.23
CA TYR A 125 -9.35 -6.52 7.03
C TYR A 125 -8.58 -5.19 7.07
N GLY A 126 -7.60 -5.05 6.17
CA GLY A 126 -6.74 -3.88 6.10
C GLY A 126 -7.11 -2.98 4.94
N LEU A 127 -7.07 -1.67 5.16
CA LEU A 127 -7.11 -0.65 4.11
C LEU A 127 -5.89 0.26 4.21
N ILE A 128 -5.42 0.76 3.08
CA ILE A 128 -4.37 1.79 3.06
C ILE A 128 -4.98 3.16 3.38
N GLU A 129 -4.28 3.95 4.17
CA GLU A 129 -4.61 5.34 4.48
C GLU A 129 -3.33 6.19 4.50
N GLU A 130 -3.42 7.49 4.25
CA GLU A 130 -2.30 8.40 4.46
C GLU A 130 -1.90 8.41 5.94
N TYR A 131 -0.59 8.29 6.22
CA TYR A 131 -0.10 8.14 7.60
C TYR A 131 -0.45 9.35 8.48
N SER A 132 -0.40 10.56 7.92
CA SER A 132 -0.78 11.80 8.62
C SER A 132 -2.21 11.74 9.13
N LYS A 133 -3.15 11.28 8.30
CA LYS A 133 -4.56 11.11 8.65
C LYS A 133 -4.75 9.97 9.65
N ALA A 134 -4.09 8.82 9.45
CA ALA A 134 -4.14 7.72 10.39
C ALA A 134 -3.63 8.11 11.79
N LYS A 135 -2.54 8.89 11.87
CA LYS A 135 -1.98 9.44 13.12
C LYS A 135 -2.96 10.42 13.77
N GLN A 136 -3.51 11.36 13.01
CA GLN A 136 -4.46 12.36 13.50
C GLN A 136 -5.73 11.72 14.07
N GLU A 137 -6.27 10.71 13.39
CA GLU A 137 -7.52 10.06 13.78
C GLU A 137 -7.33 8.92 14.79
N GLY A 138 -6.08 8.55 15.09
CA GLY A 138 -5.74 7.46 16.00
C GLY A 138 -6.11 6.07 15.46
N LEU A 139 -6.06 5.89 14.14
CA LEU A 139 -6.40 4.62 13.48
C LEU A 139 -5.37 3.54 13.84
N MET A 140 -5.85 2.35 14.19
CA MET A 140 -4.96 1.27 14.63
C MET A 140 -4.32 0.56 13.42
N PRO A 141 -2.98 0.43 13.36
CA PRO A 141 -2.30 -0.37 12.35
C PRO A 141 -2.70 -1.85 12.46
N ILE A 142 -3.06 -2.47 11.35
CA ILE A 142 -3.58 -3.85 11.34
C ILE A 142 -2.58 -4.88 11.89
N GLY A 143 -1.28 -4.61 11.73
CA GLY A 143 -0.22 -5.46 12.30
C GLY A 143 -0.27 -5.57 13.82
N LEU A 144 -0.88 -4.61 14.53
CA LEU A 144 -1.06 -4.62 15.97
C LEU A 144 -2.41 -5.20 16.43
N SER A 145 -3.31 -5.50 15.49
CA SER A 145 -4.70 -5.80 15.81
C SER A 145 -4.94 -7.16 16.46
N GLN A 146 -4.11 -8.16 16.15
CA GLN A 146 -4.35 -9.54 16.56
C GLN A 146 -4.36 -9.68 18.08
N GLY A 147 -5.44 -10.28 18.61
CA GLY A 147 -5.63 -10.50 20.04
C GLY A 147 -6.06 -9.27 20.82
N CYS A 148 -6.23 -8.10 20.18
CA CYS A 148 -6.84 -6.95 20.82
C CYS A 148 -8.32 -7.25 21.12
N VAL A 149 -8.81 -6.74 22.25
CA VAL A 149 -10.19 -6.93 22.70
C VAL A 149 -10.96 -5.63 22.55
N LEU A 150 -12.12 -5.67 21.90
CA LEU A 150 -12.97 -4.50 21.69
C LEU A 150 -13.50 -3.94 23.01
N LYS A 151 -13.43 -2.63 23.18
CA LYS A 151 -14.04 -1.88 24.29
C LYS A 151 -15.44 -1.39 23.95
N ASN A 152 -15.68 -1.15 22.66
CA ASN A 152 -16.93 -0.63 22.11
C ASN A 152 -17.44 -1.57 21.02
N ASP A 153 -18.75 -1.53 20.76
CA ASP A 153 -19.33 -2.13 19.56
C ASP A 153 -18.80 -1.43 18.31
N MET A 154 -18.55 -2.20 17.24
CA MET A 154 -18.09 -1.70 15.95
C MET A 154 -18.99 -2.25 14.84
N GLU A 155 -19.47 -1.37 13.97
CA GLU A 155 -20.20 -1.78 12.79
C GLU A 155 -19.25 -2.33 11.72
N LYS A 156 -19.77 -3.21 10.85
CA LYS A 156 -19.05 -3.64 9.66
C LYS A 156 -18.54 -2.42 8.86
N ASP A 157 -17.33 -2.54 8.34
CA ASP A 157 -16.63 -1.54 7.53
C ASP A 157 -16.22 -0.27 8.31
N GLN A 158 -16.39 -0.27 9.64
CA GLN A 158 -15.91 0.81 10.50
C GLN A 158 -14.39 0.68 10.80
N PRO A 159 -13.59 1.76 10.64
CA PRO A 159 -12.20 1.78 11.08
C PRO A 159 -12.07 1.65 12.60
N ILE A 160 -11.14 0.80 13.05
CA ILE A 160 -10.87 0.56 14.48
C ILE A 160 -9.70 1.45 14.92
N LYS A 161 -9.90 2.21 16.00
CA LYS A 161 -8.89 3.09 16.60
C LYS A 161 -8.18 2.43 17.77
N TYR A 162 -7.04 2.98 18.16
CA TYR A 162 -6.33 2.55 19.38
C TYR A 162 -7.21 2.59 20.64
N ASN A 163 -8.09 3.58 20.74
CA ASN A 163 -8.96 3.75 21.91
C ASN A 163 -10.15 2.77 21.94
N ASP A 164 -10.50 2.17 20.81
CA ASP A 164 -11.61 1.21 20.71
C ASP A 164 -11.24 -0.18 21.21
N VAL A 165 -9.95 -0.42 21.48
CA VAL A 165 -9.46 -1.73 21.91
C VAL A 165 -8.61 -1.66 23.17
N SER A 166 -8.61 -2.76 23.91
CA SER A 166 -7.55 -3.13 24.83
C SER A 166 -6.48 -3.85 24.04
N LEU A 167 -5.29 -3.25 23.95
CA LEU A 167 -4.17 -3.86 23.22
C LEU A 167 -3.84 -5.24 23.80
N ALA A 168 -3.55 -6.19 22.91
CA ALA A 168 -2.99 -7.47 23.30
C ALA A 168 -1.70 -7.25 24.11
N ARG A 169 -1.30 -8.27 24.90
CA ARG A 169 -0.13 -8.26 25.80
C ARG A 169 1.09 -7.54 25.19
N ASP A 170 1.89 -6.95 26.07
CA ASP A 170 3.14 -6.27 25.71
C ASP A 170 4.01 -7.18 24.80
N SER A 171 4.12 -6.79 23.52
CA SER A 171 4.79 -7.57 22.47
C SER A 171 6.00 -6.82 21.94
N LEU A 172 6.98 -7.55 21.39
CA LEU A 172 8.13 -6.92 20.74
C LEU A 172 7.68 -5.99 19.60
N LEU A 173 6.68 -6.41 18.83
CA LEU A 173 6.11 -5.60 17.75
C LEU A 173 5.55 -4.26 18.28
N LEU A 174 4.79 -4.29 19.37
CA LEU A 174 4.25 -3.08 19.99
C LEU A 174 5.36 -2.17 20.52
N LYS A 175 6.42 -2.73 21.12
CA LYS A 175 7.59 -1.96 21.57
C LYS A 175 8.32 -1.29 20.42
N LEU A 176 8.57 -2.04 19.34
CA LEU A 176 9.23 -1.52 18.14
C LEU A 176 8.39 -0.44 17.47
N ARG A 177 7.07 -0.62 17.37
CA ARG A 177 6.18 0.41 16.83
C ARG A 177 6.21 1.68 17.68
N LYS A 178 6.12 1.57 19.02
CA LYS A 178 6.26 2.73 19.91
C LYS A 178 7.62 3.42 19.77
N SER A 179 8.69 2.69 19.53
CA SER A 179 10.01 3.28 19.23
C SER A 179 10.01 3.97 17.87
N GLN A 180 9.39 3.37 16.85
CA GLN A 180 9.26 3.95 15.51
C GLN A 180 8.45 5.27 15.54
N ASP A 181 7.34 5.31 16.28
CA ASP A 181 6.52 6.52 16.45
C ASP A 181 7.29 7.66 17.14
N LYS A 182 8.36 7.36 17.91
CA LYS A 182 9.25 8.36 18.53
C LYS A 182 10.36 8.86 17.61
N LEU A 183 10.67 8.13 16.55
CA LEU A 183 11.78 8.49 15.65
C LEU A 183 11.43 9.66 14.73
N ASP A 184 10.15 10.07 14.66
CA ASP A 184 9.60 11.23 13.94
C ASP A 184 10.42 11.67 12.71
N LYS A 185 10.68 10.70 11.81
CA LYS A 185 11.15 10.97 10.45
C LYS A 185 9.93 11.30 9.60
N THR A 186 9.34 12.47 9.84
CA THR A 186 8.35 13.06 8.95
C THR A 186 9.13 13.82 7.88
N PHE A 187 9.01 13.40 6.62
CA PHE A 187 9.61 14.08 5.46
C PHE A 187 8.57 14.94 4.75
#